data_AF-A0AAJ2SSL8-F1
#
_entry.id   AF-A0AAJ2SSL8-F1
#
_cell.length_a   1.000
_cell.length_b   1.000
_cell.length_c   1.000
_cell.angle_alpha   90.00
_cell.angle_beta   90.00
_cell.angle_gamma   90.00
#
_symmetry.space_group_name_H-M   'P 1'
#
loop_
_entity.id
_entity.type
_entity.pdbx_description
1 polymer ?
#
loop_
_entity_poly.entity_id
_entity_poly.type
_entity_poly.pdbx_seq_one_letter_code
_entity_poly.pdbx_strand_id
1 'polypeptide(L)'
;MSSVRSGHFSADIHTASGLKALRVTEGLRYYLRQGVHNLEAVNAAGEGFYLYLPDDIQAGAYQLQVGLPSVIHVTGISEAELYPLGSLTLTVVGDTQFTGTFSGTDADGIRIENGSFRLEYQA
;
A
#
# COMPACT_ATOMS: atom_id res chain seq x y z
N MET A 1 12.68 14.48 -3.95
CA MET A 1 13.76 13.46 -3.98
C MET A 1 13.18 12.15 -3.47
N SER A 2 13.57 11.01 -4.06
CA SER A 2 13.20 9.68 -3.58
C SER A 2 14.37 9.02 -2.87
N SER A 3 14.10 8.28 -1.79
CA SER A 3 15.07 7.43 -1.11
C SER A 3 14.56 5.99 -1.02
N VAL A 4 15.48 5.03 -0.98
CA VAL A 4 15.15 3.67 -0.55
C VAL A 4 15.36 3.62 0.95
N ARG A 5 14.31 3.28 1.69
CA ARG A 5 14.30 3.21 3.15
C ARG A 5 14.14 1.78 3.60
N SER A 6 14.73 1.46 4.75
CA SER A 6 14.51 0.19 5.42
C SER A 6 13.01 -0.03 5.66
N GLY A 7 12.55 -1.24 5.40
CA GLY A 7 11.14 -1.57 5.44
C GLY A 7 10.84 -2.89 4.76
N HIS A 8 9.58 -3.29 4.81
CA HIS A 8 9.09 -4.48 4.12
C HIS A 8 7.66 -4.30 3.63
N PHE A 9 7.29 -5.12 2.67
CA PHE A 9 5.94 -5.25 2.15
C PHE A 9 5.63 -6.72 1.87
N SER A 10 4.44 -7.17 2.23
CA SER A 10 3.93 -8.50 1.89
C SER A 10 2.45 -8.43 1.53
N ALA A 11 2.04 -9.24 0.56
CA ALA A 11 0.64 -9.45 0.23
C ALA A 11 0.43 -10.79 -0.50
N ASP A 12 -0.71 -11.42 -0.25
CA ASP A 12 -1.18 -12.60 -0.97
C ASP A 12 -2.24 -12.16 -1.98
N ILE A 13 -1.97 -12.41 -3.27
CA ILE A 13 -2.75 -11.90 -4.40
C ILE A 13 -3.41 -13.09 -5.10
N HIS A 14 -4.73 -13.18 -5.01
CA HIS A 14 -5.53 -14.18 -5.70
C HIS A 14 -5.88 -13.66 -7.09
N THR A 15 -5.25 -14.23 -8.11
CA THR A 15 -5.49 -13.93 -9.52
C THR A 15 -6.29 -15.06 -10.18
N ALA A 16 -6.79 -14.84 -11.40
CA ALA A 16 -7.40 -15.91 -12.20
C ALA A 16 -6.44 -17.10 -12.46
N SER A 17 -5.13 -16.84 -12.49
CA SER A 17 -4.08 -17.87 -12.62
C SER A 17 -3.70 -18.56 -11.30
N GLY A 18 -4.32 -18.17 -10.19
CA GLY A 18 -4.05 -18.72 -8.86
C GLY A 18 -3.41 -17.72 -7.90
N LEU A 19 -2.92 -18.25 -6.78
CA LEU A 19 -2.34 -17.46 -5.70
C LEU A 19 -0.90 -17.04 -6.01
N LYS A 20 -0.62 -15.75 -5.84
CA LYS A 20 0.72 -15.18 -5.95
C LYS A 20 1.08 -14.46 -4.66
N ALA A 21 2.27 -14.75 -4.14
CA ALA A 21 2.83 -14.02 -2.99
C ALA A 21 3.77 -12.92 -3.49
N LEU A 22 3.52 -11.68 -3.10
CA LEU A 22 4.50 -10.59 -3.23
C LEU A 22 5.18 -10.39 -1.87
N ARG A 23 6.51 -10.40 -1.87
CA ARG A 23 7.34 -10.17 -0.68
C ARG A 23 8.50 -9.27 -1.07
N VAL A 24 8.63 -8.13 -0.39
CA VAL A 24 9.73 -7.18 -0.59
C VAL A 24 10.34 -6.91 0.78
N THR A 25 11.62 -7.24 0.94
CA THR A 25 12.35 -7.14 2.22
C THR A 25 13.61 -6.29 2.14
N GLU A 26 14.01 -5.87 0.93
CA GLU A 26 15.23 -5.09 0.67
C GLU A 26 15.03 -3.58 0.91
N GLY A 27 13.86 -3.19 1.42
CA GLY A 27 13.46 -1.80 1.60
C GLY A 27 12.39 -1.37 0.60
N LEU A 28 11.86 -0.17 0.83
CA LEU A 28 10.79 0.43 0.05
C LEU A 28 11.28 1.76 -0.52
N ARG A 29 10.93 2.05 -1.77
CA ARG A 29 11.16 3.40 -2.30
C ARG A 29 10.12 4.34 -1.70
N TYR A 30 10.59 5.45 -1.17
CA TYR A 30 9.77 6.47 -0.54
C TYR A 30 10.04 7.84 -1.15
N TYR A 31 8.96 8.59 -1.39
CA TYR A 31 9.04 10.03 -1.68
C TYR A 31 7.72 10.73 -1.36
N LEU A 32 7.83 12.02 -1.06
CA LEU A 32 6.68 12.92 -0.98
C LEU A 32 6.50 13.61 -2.33
N ARG A 33 5.28 13.55 -2.89
CA ARG A 33 4.91 14.27 -4.11
C ARG A 33 3.50 14.82 -3.96
N GLN A 34 3.37 16.14 -4.14
CA GLN A 34 2.07 16.83 -4.13
C GLN A 34 1.19 16.50 -2.89
N GLY A 35 1.80 16.45 -1.70
CA GLY A 35 1.08 16.14 -0.47
C GLY A 35 0.70 14.66 -0.31
N VAL A 36 1.38 13.76 -1.02
CA VAL A 36 1.16 12.30 -0.91
C VAL A 36 2.48 11.61 -0.60
N HIS A 37 2.49 10.79 0.45
CA HIS A 37 3.52 9.80 0.71
C HIS A 37 3.38 8.64 -0.27
N ASN A 38 4.40 8.45 -1.10
CA ASN A 38 4.45 7.37 -2.07
C ASN A 38 5.38 6.30 -1.53
N LEU A 39 4.87 5.09 -1.35
CA LEU A 39 5.62 3.90 -0.97
C LEU A 39 5.57 2.92 -2.14
N GLU A 40 6.72 2.57 -2.70
CA GLU A 40 6.83 1.60 -3.79
C GLU A 40 7.57 0.35 -3.30
N ALA A 41 6.89 -0.79 -3.37
CA ALA A 41 7.41 -2.11 -3.07
C ALA A 41 7.60 -2.87 -4.38
N VAL A 42 8.80 -2.81 -4.96
CA VAL A 42 9.12 -3.46 -6.25
C VAL A 42 10.10 -4.60 -6.04
N ASN A 43 9.76 -5.79 -6.53
CA ASN A 43 10.64 -6.96 -6.46
C ASN A 43 11.69 -6.97 -7.59
N ALA A 44 12.64 -7.90 -7.54
CA ALA A 44 13.71 -8.03 -8.54
C ALA A 44 13.21 -8.33 -9.97
N ALA A 45 11.99 -8.85 -10.12
CA ALA A 45 11.35 -9.10 -11.42
C ALA A 45 10.62 -7.85 -11.97
N GLY A 46 10.67 -6.71 -11.26
CA GLY A 46 10.02 -5.46 -11.66
C GLY A 46 8.53 -5.39 -11.32
N GLU A 47 8.02 -6.35 -10.55
CA GLU A 47 6.63 -6.37 -10.12
C GLU A 47 6.47 -5.54 -8.85
N GLY A 48 5.52 -4.62 -8.86
CA GLY A 48 5.41 -3.57 -7.86
C GLY A 48 4.05 -3.49 -7.21
N PHE A 49 4.06 -3.11 -5.93
CA PHE A 49 2.88 -2.64 -5.22
C PHE A 49 3.11 -1.19 -4.79
N TYR A 50 2.13 -0.32 -5.03
CA TYR A 50 2.21 1.11 -4.72
C TYR A 50 1.17 1.47 -3.67
N LEU A 51 1.61 2.12 -2.61
CA LEU A 51 0.74 2.65 -1.56
C LEU A 51 0.87 4.16 -1.49
N TYR A 52 -0.27 4.84 -1.60
CA TYR A 52 -0.38 6.30 -1.55
C TYR A 52 -1.13 6.73 -0.31
N LEU A 53 -0.45 7.46 0.58
CA LEU A 53 -1.02 7.99 1.81
C LEU A 53 -1.00 9.53 1.75
N PRO A 54 -2.08 10.24 2.11
CA PRO A 54 -2.06 11.69 2.32
C PRO A 54 -0.95 12.11 3.28
N ASP A 55 -0.37 13.30 3.09
CA ASP A 55 0.75 13.79 3.90
C ASP A 55 0.39 14.09 5.36
N ASP A 56 -0.87 14.39 5.63
CA ASP A 56 -1.44 14.64 6.94
C ASP A 56 -2.10 13.39 7.55
N ILE A 57 -1.94 12.21 6.93
CA ILE A 57 -2.59 10.99 7.40
C ILE A 57 -2.19 10.66 8.85
N GLN A 58 -3.19 10.26 9.63
CA GLN A 58 -3.01 9.88 11.03
C GLN A 58 -3.07 8.35 11.19
N ALA A 59 -2.78 7.86 12.38
CA ALA A 59 -3.07 6.47 12.70
C ALA A 59 -4.59 6.24 12.73
N GLY A 60 -5.06 5.12 12.19
CA GLY A 60 -6.49 4.83 12.12
C GLY A 60 -6.85 3.67 11.20
N ALA A 61 -8.17 3.43 11.10
CA ALA A 61 -8.75 2.50 10.14
C ALA A 61 -9.32 3.27 8.95
N TYR A 62 -8.96 2.81 7.75
CA TYR A 62 -9.29 3.47 6.48
C TYR A 62 -9.90 2.46 5.51
N GLN A 63 -10.73 2.98 4.61
CA GLN A 63 -11.11 2.25 3.41
C GLN A 63 -10.01 2.38 2.36
N LEU A 64 -9.77 1.28 1.66
CA LEU A 64 -8.83 1.23 0.55
C LEU A 64 -9.57 1.03 -0.75
N GLN A 65 -9.20 1.81 -1.74
CA GLN A 65 -9.48 1.50 -3.12
C GLN A 65 -8.27 0.76 -3.69
N VAL A 66 -8.48 -0.45 -4.18
CA VAL A 66 -7.46 -1.24 -4.87
C VAL A 66 -7.71 -1.10 -6.37
N GLY A 67 -6.71 -0.65 -7.13
CA GLY A 67 -6.78 -0.54 -8.59
C GLY A 67 -5.53 -1.10 -9.26
N LEU A 68 -5.62 -1.55 -10.51
CA LEU A 68 -4.44 -1.96 -11.27
C LEU A 68 -3.79 -0.80 -12.03
N PRO A 69 -2.44 -0.76 -12.16
CA PRO A 69 -1.49 -1.77 -11.71
C PRO A 69 -1.16 -1.64 -10.20
N SER A 70 -1.66 -2.59 -9.40
CA SER A 70 -1.53 -2.73 -7.93
C SER A 70 -1.28 -1.43 -7.14
N VAL A 71 -2.21 -0.49 -7.29
CA VAL A 71 -2.28 0.78 -6.58
C VAL A 71 -3.31 0.69 -5.46
N ILE A 72 -2.91 1.03 -4.23
CA ILE A 72 -3.85 1.37 -3.16
C ILE A 72 -4.01 2.89 -3.10
N HIS A 73 -5.23 3.37 -3.36
CA HIS A 73 -5.66 4.73 -3.07
C HIS A 73 -6.43 4.76 -1.73
N VAL A 74 -6.06 5.67 -0.83
CA VAL A 74 -6.86 5.99 0.37
C VAL A 74 -7.75 7.18 0.03
N THR A 75 -9.04 6.95 -0.22
CA THR A 75 -9.99 8.02 -0.55
C THR A 75 -10.84 8.40 0.66
N GLY A 76 -10.91 9.70 0.97
CA GLY A 76 -11.94 10.26 1.85
C GLY A 76 -13.25 10.47 1.09
N ILE A 77 -14.37 10.08 1.71
CA ILE A 77 -15.79 10.36 1.40
C ILE A 77 -16.06 11.03 0.03
N SER A 78 -16.13 10.23 -1.04
CA SER A 78 -16.62 10.69 -2.34
C SER A 78 -17.48 9.58 -2.98
N GLU A 79 -18.70 9.93 -3.34
CA GLU A 79 -19.68 9.03 -3.94
C GLU A 79 -19.41 8.83 -5.43
N ALA A 80 -18.75 7.71 -5.76
CA ALA A 80 -19.14 6.72 -6.79
C ALA A 80 -17.92 5.89 -7.21
N GLU A 81 -17.88 4.61 -6.80
CA GLU A 81 -17.26 3.49 -7.54
C GLU A 81 -17.68 2.16 -6.87
N LEU A 82 -18.40 1.31 -7.61
CA LEU A 82 -19.04 0.07 -7.12
C LEU A 82 -18.04 -1.10 -7.10
N TYR A 83 -17.02 -1.02 -6.23
CA TYR A 83 -16.12 -2.14 -5.92
C TYR A 83 -16.10 -2.36 -4.41
N PRO A 84 -15.93 -3.61 -3.91
CA PRO A 84 -15.81 -3.82 -2.48
C PRO A 84 -14.55 -3.12 -1.98
N LEU A 85 -14.74 -2.00 -1.28
CA LEU A 85 -13.64 -1.25 -0.66
C LEU A 85 -12.85 -2.20 0.25
N GLY A 86 -11.54 -2.20 0.09
CA GLY A 86 -10.61 -2.86 0.99
C GLY A 86 -10.55 -2.15 2.36
N SER A 87 -9.83 -2.76 3.29
CA SER A 87 -9.56 -2.21 4.61
C SER A 87 -8.07 -1.99 4.81
N LEU A 88 -7.71 -0.89 5.45
CA LEU A 88 -6.37 -0.58 5.95
C LEU A 88 -6.45 -0.25 7.42
N THR A 89 -5.63 -0.91 8.22
CA THR A 89 -5.27 -0.44 9.57
C THR A 89 -3.88 0.18 9.48
N LEU A 90 -3.76 1.46 9.81
CA LEU A 90 -2.53 2.23 9.72
C LEU A 90 -2.09 2.71 11.10
N THR A 91 -0.81 2.55 11.39
CA THR A 91 -0.09 3.14 12.50
C THR A 91 0.97 4.09 11.95
N VAL A 92 1.00 5.31 12.46
CA VAL A 92 2.01 6.34 12.16
C VAL A 92 2.83 6.58 13.42
N VAL A 93 4.16 6.52 13.34
CA VAL A 93 5.06 6.70 14.49
C VAL A 93 6.10 7.79 14.19
N GLY A 94 5.86 9.01 14.68
CA GLY A 94 6.74 10.15 14.37
C GLY A 94 6.74 10.51 12.88
N ASP A 95 7.76 11.24 12.43
CA ASP A 95 7.80 11.77 11.08
C ASP A 95 8.02 10.65 10.05
N THR A 96 6.97 10.28 9.33
CA THR A 96 7.01 9.38 8.17
C THR A 96 7.39 7.91 8.45
N GLN A 97 7.27 7.42 9.68
CA GLN A 97 7.30 5.98 9.95
C GLN A 97 5.89 5.42 9.83
N PHE A 98 5.70 4.43 8.96
CA PHE A 98 4.39 3.83 8.71
C PHE A 98 4.42 2.34 8.97
N THR A 99 3.36 1.81 9.55
CA THR A 99 3.10 0.38 9.59
C THR A 99 1.62 0.17 9.32
N GLY A 100 1.28 -0.80 8.49
CA GLY A 100 -0.13 -1.09 8.28
C GLY A 100 -0.39 -2.49 7.80
N THR A 101 -1.63 -2.93 8.02
CA THR A 101 -2.17 -4.18 7.52
C THR A 101 -3.37 -3.88 6.63
N PHE A 102 -3.52 -4.65 5.56
CA PHE A 102 -4.59 -4.40 4.60
C PHE A 102 -5.09 -5.66 3.91
N SER A 103 -6.30 -5.55 3.38
CA SER A 103 -6.93 -6.54 2.52
C SER A 103 -7.92 -5.83 1.60
N GLY A 104 -8.28 -6.41 0.47
CA GLY A 104 -9.24 -5.79 -0.43
C GLY A 104 -9.48 -6.60 -1.69
N THR A 105 -10.43 -6.18 -2.51
CA THR A 105 -10.66 -6.73 -3.83
C THR A 105 -10.71 -5.58 -4.82
N ASP A 106 -9.99 -5.69 -5.92
CA ASP A 106 -10.00 -4.66 -6.96
C ASP A 106 -11.18 -4.80 -7.92
N ALA A 107 -11.20 -3.91 -8.91
CA ALA A 107 -12.23 -3.84 -9.93
C ALA A 107 -12.36 -5.09 -10.81
N ASP A 108 -11.25 -5.80 -11.01
CA ASP A 108 -11.16 -6.99 -11.85
C ASP A 108 -11.40 -8.28 -11.03
N GLY A 109 -11.74 -8.15 -9.75
CA GLY A 109 -11.98 -9.26 -8.83
C GLY A 109 -10.69 -9.87 -8.26
N ILE A 110 -9.54 -9.22 -8.41
CA ILE A 110 -8.29 -9.64 -7.78
C ILE A 110 -8.40 -9.36 -6.29
N ARG A 111 -8.34 -10.43 -5.49
CA ARG A 111 -8.42 -10.34 -4.04
C ARG A 111 -7.02 -10.32 -3.43
N ILE A 112 -6.79 -9.37 -2.53
CA ILE A 112 -5.58 -9.24 -1.73
C ILE A 112 -5.89 -9.60 -0.28
N GLU A 113 -5.10 -10.49 0.28
CA GLU A 113 -5.16 -10.93 1.68
C GLU A 113 -3.79 -10.85 2.34
N ASN A 114 -3.78 -10.87 3.68
CA ASN A 114 -2.55 -10.85 4.49
C ASN A 114 -1.58 -9.72 4.11
N GLY A 115 -2.12 -8.59 3.66
CA GLY A 115 -1.36 -7.42 3.29
C GLY A 115 -0.72 -6.80 4.52
N SER A 116 0.58 -6.56 4.48
CA SER A 116 1.27 -5.80 5.52
C SER A 116 2.44 -5.02 4.97
N PHE A 117 2.74 -3.88 5.59
CA PHE A 117 3.92 -3.09 5.26
C PHE A 117 4.47 -2.39 6.50
N ARG A 118 5.76 -2.09 6.43
CA ARG A 118 6.46 -1.23 7.38
C ARG A 118 7.48 -0.38 6.65
N LEU A 119 7.49 0.91 6.91
CA LEU A 119 8.50 1.86 6.47
C LEU A 119 9.16 2.45 7.72
N GLU A 120 10.47 2.26 7.86
CA GLU A 120 11.22 2.79 9.01
C GLU A 120 11.58 4.26 8.80
N TYR A 121 11.66 5.02 9.89
CA TYR A 121 12.23 6.38 9.90
C TYR A 121 13.62 6.41 9.25
N GLN A 122 13.88 7.45 8.46
CA GLN A 122 15.22 7.72 7.93
C GLN A 122 15.78 8.93 8.68
N ALA A 123 16.83 8.69 9.47
CA ALA A 123 17.55 9.71 10.24
C ALA A 123 18.38 10.65 9.37
#